data_AF-A0A151BWJ9-F1
#
_entry.id   AF-A0A151BWJ9-F1
#
_cell.length_a   1.000
_cell.length_b   1.000
_cell.length_c   1.000
_cell.angle_alpha   90.00
_cell.angle_beta   90.00
_cell.angle_gamma   90.00
#
_symmetry.space_group_name_H-M   'P 1'
#
loop_
_entity.id
_entity.type
_entity.pdbx_description
1 polymer ?
#
loop_
_entity_poly.entity_id
_entity_poly.type
_entity_poly.pdbx_seq_one_letter_code
_entity_poly.pdbx_strand_id
1 'polypeptide(L)'
;MSQHSSPPPAHLTEEPPKEKRYLLTFGRVLAYFAYAYVIVVEIVLGLGFILQLFGASEDAGFVRWVYRSMERAMEPFRGIFPSVDLTSSANGQHIAVLDTSVLFAMLIYAIVAWVIHLAIYWLTKQLNRFDRERAEALDRQTYLAAHGLAGTYAQQQPQYPQQPAQYAPGQQGEYPTQPNPRYPDQR
;
A
#
# COMPACT_ATOMS: atom_id res chain seq x y z
N MET A 1 14.78 -51.00 -22.41
CA MET A 1 13.93 -50.07 -21.64
C MET A 1 14.62 -48.72 -21.60
N SER A 2 14.35 -47.89 -22.60
CA SER A 2 14.99 -46.57 -22.76
C SER A 2 14.11 -45.54 -22.07
N GLN A 3 14.52 -45.09 -20.89
CA GLN A 3 13.84 -44.00 -20.19
C GLN A 3 14.00 -42.71 -21.00
N HIS A 4 12.93 -42.29 -21.67
CA HIS A 4 12.85 -40.96 -22.26
C HIS A 4 12.64 -39.96 -21.12
N SER A 5 13.73 -39.37 -20.64
CA SER A 5 13.68 -38.19 -19.77
C SER A 5 13.23 -37.01 -20.62
N SER A 6 11.93 -36.71 -20.62
CA SER A 6 11.41 -35.52 -21.29
C SER A 6 12.06 -34.28 -20.65
N PRO A 7 12.64 -33.36 -21.45
CA PRO A 7 13.19 -32.13 -20.93
C PRO A 7 12.08 -31.29 -20.26
N PRO A 8 12.41 -30.55 -19.19
CA PRO A 8 11.47 -29.64 -18.54
C PRO A 8 10.84 -28.68 -19.56
N PRO A 9 9.53 -28.41 -19.49
CA PRO A 9 8.87 -27.47 -20.38
C PRO A 9 9.57 -26.10 -20.37
N ALA A 10 9.90 -25.56 -21.55
CA ALA A 10 10.64 -24.30 -21.72
C ALA A 10 9.98 -23.10 -21.00
N HIS A 11 8.66 -23.12 -20.80
CA HIS A 11 7.96 -22.06 -20.07
C HIS A 11 8.22 -22.04 -18.55
N LEU A 12 8.90 -23.06 -17.99
CA LEU A 12 9.33 -23.09 -16.59
C LEU A 12 10.73 -22.51 -16.37
N THR A 13 11.47 -22.23 -17.46
CA THR A 13 12.81 -21.59 -17.38
C THR A 13 12.77 -20.09 -17.60
N GLU A 14 11.68 -19.55 -18.13
CA GLU A 14 11.44 -18.11 -18.15
C GLU A 14 10.99 -17.65 -16.76
N GLU A 15 11.97 -17.36 -15.89
CA GLU A 15 11.67 -16.64 -14.66
C GLU A 15 10.97 -15.32 -15.01
N PRO A 16 9.81 -15.01 -14.40
CA PRO A 16 9.20 -13.71 -14.58
C PRO A 16 10.24 -12.65 -14.16
N PRO A 17 10.36 -11.54 -14.90
CA PRO A 17 11.43 -10.57 -14.69
C PRO A 17 11.47 -10.12 -13.23
N LYS A 18 12.46 -10.64 -12.49
CA LYS A 18 12.67 -10.43 -11.05
C LYS A 18 12.64 -8.93 -10.68
N GLU A 19 13.04 -8.10 -11.62
CA GLU A 19 13.07 -6.64 -11.57
C GLU A 19 11.76 -6.01 -11.07
N LYS A 20 10.59 -6.45 -11.58
CA LYS A 20 9.30 -5.85 -11.20
C LYS A 20 8.92 -6.12 -9.73
N ARG A 21 9.39 -7.24 -9.16
CA ARG A 21 9.09 -7.64 -7.78
C ARG A 21 9.92 -6.86 -6.77
N TYR A 22 11.17 -6.54 -7.09
CA TYR A 22 12.02 -5.72 -6.24
C TYR A 22 11.51 -4.27 -6.15
N LEU A 23 11.06 -3.69 -7.27
CA LEU A 23 10.50 -2.34 -7.29
C LEU A 23 9.25 -2.20 -6.40
N LEU A 24 8.31 -3.15 -6.48
CA LEU A 24 7.10 -3.12 -5.66
C LEU A 24 7.38 -3.40 -4.18
N THR A 25 8.32 -4.30 -3.89
CA THR A 25 8.73 -4.60 -2.52
C THR A 25 9.41 -3.39 -1.88
N PHE A 26 10.31 -2.73 -2.61
CA PHE A 26 10.98 -1.53 -2.17
C PHE A 26 9.99 -0.39 -1.92
N GLY A 27 9.04 -0.18 -2.85
CA GLY A 27 7.97 0.80 -2.67
C GLY A 27 7.13 0.55 -1.41
N ARG A 28 6.83 -0.72 -1.09
CA ARG A 28 6.13 -1.08 0.14
C ARG A 28 6.93 -0.74 1.39
N VAL A 29 8.22 -1.08 1.43
CA VAL A 29 9.10 -0.78 2.56
C VAL A 29 9.19 0.73 2.78
N LEU A 30 9.37 1.51 1.70
CA LEU A 30 9.38 2.97 1.77
C LEU A 30 8.05 3.54 2.29
N ALA A 31 6.92 3.00 1.86
CA ALA A 31 5.60 3.41 2.35
C ALA A 31 5.45 3.15 3.86
N TYR A 32 5.95 2.02 4.37
CA TYR A 32 5.95 1.75 5.82
C TYR A 32 6.84 2.73 6.59
N PHE A 33 8.01 3.10 6.06
CA PHE A 33 8.85 4.12 6.69
C PHE A 33 8.17 5.48 6.73
N ALA A 34 7.53 5.89 5.63
CA ALA A 34 6.76 7.13 5.57
C ALA A 34 5.58 7.11 6.56
N TYR A 35 4.85 5.99 6.63
CA TYR A 35 3.76 5.80 7.59
C TYR A 35 4.25 5.94 9.04
N ALA A 36 5.32 5.24 9.40
CA ALA A 36 5.90 5.30 10.74
C ALA A 36 6.34 6.73 11.10
N TYR A 37 6.95 7.45 10.16
CA TYR A 37 7.33 8.84 10.36
C TYR A 37 6.12 9.73 10.65
N VAL A 38 5.05 9.64 9.86
CA VAL A 38 3.83 10.44 10.07
C VAL A 38 3.19 10.12 11.42
N ILE A 39 3.16 8.85 11.84
CA ILE A 39 2.65 8.47 13.16
C ILE A 39 3.50 9.09 14.29
N VAL A 40 4.83 9.11 14.15
CA VAL A 40 5.70 9.77 15.14
C VAL A 40 5.41 11.27 15.20
N VAL A 41 5.22 11.93 14.05
CA VAL A 41 4.84 13.34 13.99
C VAL A 41 3.51 13.58 14.70
N GLU A 42 2.50 12.76 14.44
CA GLU A 42 1.17 12.87 15.07
C GLU A 42 1.26 12.74 16.60
N ILE A 43 2.05 11.78 17.10
CA ILE A 43 2.26 11.60 18.54
C ILE A 43 2.93 12.83 19.16
N VAL A 44 3.95 13.38 18.50
CA VAL A 44 4.65 14.59 18.96
C VAL A 44 3.70 15.79 19.00
N LEU A 45 2.89 15.98 17.96
CA LEU A 45 1.89 17.05 17.92
C LEU A 45 0.85 16.89 19.03
N GLY A 46 0.31 15.67 19.22
CA GLY A 46 -0.64 15.39 20.28
C GLY A 46 -0.07 15.62 21.68
N LEU A 47 1.17 15.18 21.94
CA LEU A 47 1.85 15.45 23.21
C LEU A 47 2.09 16.95 23.40
N GLY A 48 2.61 17.64 22.39
CA GLY A 48 2.89 19.07 22.46
C GLY A 48 1.62 19.88 22.72
N PHE A 49 0.54 19.57 21.99
CA PHE A 49 -0.78 20.17 22.20
C PHE A 49 -1.28 20.00 23.63
N ILE A 50 -1.23 18.77 24.17
CA ILE A 50 -1.67 18.48 25.54
C ILE A 50 -0.80 19.24 26.56
N LEU A 51 0.53 19.23 26.40
CA LEU A 51 1.45 19.95 27.28
C LEU A 51 1.20 21.47 27.26
N GLN A 52 0.89 22.03 26.10
CA GLN A 52 0.60 23.46 25.91
C GLN A 52 -0.73 23.85 26.55
N LEU A 53 -1.74 22.97 26.50
CA LEU A 53 -3.01 23.15 27.20
C LEU A 53 -2.85 23.13 28.73
N PHE A 54 -1.93 22.30 29.24
CA PHE A 54 -1.63 22.24 30.67
C PHE A 54 -0.63 23.32 31.13
N GLY A 55 -0.12 24.15 30.22
CA GLY A 55 0.87 25.18 30.55
C GLY A 55 2.19 24.58 31.07
N ALA A 56 2.64 23.45 30.51
CA ALA A 56 3.83 22.75 30.99
C ALA A 56 5.10 23.62 30.92
N SER A 57 5.98 23.51 31.93
CA SER A 57 7.23 24.27 32.00
C SER A 57 8.27 23.78 30.97
N GLU A 58 8.89 24.72 30.27
CA GLU A 58 9.98 24.49 29.30
C GLU A 58 11.34 24.19 29.97
N ASP A 59 11.41 24.26 31.30
CA ASP A 59 12.60 23.87 32.07
C ASP A 59 12.85 22.36 32.01
N ALA A 60 11.79 21.58 31.83
CA ALA A 60 11.89 20.15 31.63
C ALA A 60 12.46 19.83 30.24
N GLY A 61 13.60 19.13 30.21
CA GLY A 61 14.28 18.77 28.95
C GLY A 61 13.39 17.96 27.98
N PHE A 62 12.49 17.13 28.52
CA PHE A 62 11.50 16.39 27.73
C PHE A 62 10.48 17.32 27.04
N VAL A 63 9.87 18.26 27.78
CA VAL A 63 8.90 19.22 27.24
C VAL A 63 9.52 20.06 26.13
N ARG A 64 10.75 20.54 26.36
CA ARG A 64 11.51 21.29 25.36
C ARG A 64 11.80 20.49 24.09
N TRP A 65 12.08 19.19 24.23
CA TRP A 65 12.26 18.31 23.09
C TRP A 65 10.95 18.12 22.30
N VAL A 66 9.82 17.97 23.00
CA VAL A 66 8.50 17.86 22.36
C VAL A 66 8.17 19.15 21.61
N TYR A 67 8.23 20.32 22.25
CA TYR A 67 7.89 21.61 21.63
C TYR A 67 8.78 21.90 20.41
N ARG A 68 10.08 21.63 20.49
CA ARG A 68 10.97 21.80 19.33
C ARG A 68 10.66 20.82 18.19
N SER A 69 10.21 19.61 18.50
CA SER A 69 9.85 18.61 17.49
C SER A 69 8.51 18.97 16.84
N MET A 70 7.56 19.44 17.65
CA MET A 70 6.28 20.00 17.22
C MET A 70 6.47 21.22 16.31
N GLU A 71 7.35 22.16 16.68
CA GLU A 71 7.63 23.36 15.89
C GLU A 71 8.13 23.01 14.47
N ARG A 72 8.94 21.96 14.33
CA ARG A 72 9.40 21.47 13.02
C ARG A 72 8.26 20.85 12.21
N ALA A 73 7.41 20.05 12.86
CA ALA A 73 6.26 19.45 12.20
C ALA A 73 5.20 20.49 11.79
N MET A 74 5.16 21.62 12.51
CA MET A 74 4.25 22.75 12.27
C MET A 74 4.73 23.72 11.19
N GLU A 75 5.98 23.63 10.72
CA GLU A 75 6.56 24.53 9.71
C GLU A 75 5.65 24.79 8.49
N PRO A 76 5.02 23.78 7.83
CA PRO A 76 4.14 24.02 6.69
C PRO A 76 2.76 24.59 7.04
N PHE A 77 2.34 24.53 8.31
CA PHE A 77 1.02 24.98 8.78
C PHE A 77 1.07 26.23 9.65
N ARG A 78 2.28 26.80 9.84
CA ARG A 78 2.49 27.94 10.73
C ARG A 78 1.74 29.17 10.21
N GLY A 79 0.99 29.81 11.10
CA GLY A 79 0.32 31.08 10.81
C GLY A 79 -0.95 30.98 9.95
N ILE A 80 -1.48 29.78 9.72
CA ILE A 80 -2.77 29.60 9.05
C ILE A 80 -3.92 30.10 9.93
N PHE A 81 -3.83 29.88 11.26
CA PHE A 81 -4.80 30.36 12.23
C PHE A 81 -4.12 31.17 13.34
N PRO A 82 -4.80 32.17 13.93
CA PRO A 82 -4.31 32.85 15.13
C PRO A 82 -4.32 31.89 16.33
N SER A 83 -3.29 31.99 17.18
CA SER A 83 -3.24 31.29 18.48
C SER A 83 -4.17 31.97 19.48
N VAL A 84 -4.88 31.17 20.29
CA VAL A 84 -5.77 31.67 21.35
C VAL A 84 -5.10 31.45 22.70
N ASP A 85 -4.77 32.54 23.38
CA ASP A 85 -4.25 32.48 24.75
C ASP A 85 -5.40 32.16 25.71
N LEU A 86 -5.39 30.97 26.32
CA LEU A 86 -6.47 30.52 27.20
C LEU A 86 -6.37 31.15 28.60
N THR A 87 -5.20 31.64 28.98
CA THR A 87 -4.95 32.30 30.27
C THR A 87 -4.31 33.65 30.03
N SER A 88 -5.14 34.70 29.96
CA SER A 88 -4.62 36.07 30.06
C SER A 88 -4.06 36.24 31.47
N SER A 89 -2.81 36.67 31.54
CA SER A 89 -2.02 36.87 32.76
C SER A 89 -2.79 37.69 33.82
N ALA A 90 -3.53 37.00 34.69
CA ALA A 90 -4.07 37.59 35.90
C ALA A 90 -3.11 37.39 37.09
N ASN A 91 -2.24 36.37 37.03
CA ASN A 91 -1.53 35.88 38.22
C ASN A 91 -0.03 35.56 38.00
N GLY A 92 0.55 35.84 36.82
CA GLY A 92 1.98 35.61 36.57
C GLY A 92 2.43 34.14 36.57
N GLN A 93 1.51 33.18 36.39
CA GLN A 93 1.82 31.76 36.43
C GLN A 93 1.28 31.07 35.17
N HIS A 94 2.23 30.63 34.33
CA HIS A 94 2.14 29.81 33.10
C HIS A 94 0.95 30.05 32.15
N ILE A 95 1.26 30.51 30.93
CA ILE A 95 0.26 30.75 29.89
C ILE A 95 -0.09 29.43 29.21
N ALA A 96 -1.26 28.86 29.51
CA ALA A 96 -1.85 27.83 28.67
C ALA A 96 -2.31 28.45 27.34
N VAL A 97 -1.86 27.88 26.22
CA VAL A 97 -2.15 28.38 24.86
C VAL A 97 -2.86 27.30 24.05
N LEU A 98 -4.02 27.63 23.49
CA LEU A 98 -4.69 26.80 22.50
C LEU A 98 -4.29 27.26 21.10
N ASP A 99 -3.38 26.54 20.46
CA ASP A 99 -3.06 26.79 19.07
C ASP A 99 -3.96 25.95 18.13
N THR A 100 -4.91 26.63 17.51
CA THR A 100 -5.84 26.02 16.53
C THR A 100 -5.10 25.46 15.31
N SER A 101 -3.94 26.04 14.96
CA SER A 101 -3.10 25.54 13.86
C SER A 101 -2.58 24.13 14.12
N VAL A 102 -2.34 23.78 15.39
CA VAL A 102 -1.87 22.45 15.79
C VAL A 102 -2.97 21.42 15.62
N LEU A 103 -4.21 21.76 16.01
CA LEU A 103 -5.37 20.90 15.77
C LEU A 103 -5.58 20.64 14.28
N PHE A 104 -5.42 21.69 13.45
CA PHE A 104 -5.49 21.55 12.01
C PHE A 104 -4.37 20.65 11.47
N ALA A 105 -3.13 20.84 11.94
CA ALA A 105 -2.01 20.00 11.55
C ALA A 105 -2.24 18.52 11.91
N MET A 106 -2.72 18.23 13.13
CA MET A 106 -3.09 16.87 13.55
C MET A 106 -4.15 16.25 12.62
N LEU A 107 -5.18 17.02 12.26
CA LEU A 107 -6.20 16.56 11.31
C LEU A 107 -5.58 16.19 9.94
N ILE A 108 -4.72 17.05 9.40
CA ILE A 108 -4.08 16.81 8.10
C ILE A 108 -3.13 15.61 8.16
N TYR A 109 -2.29 15.52 9.18
CA TYR A 109 -1.37 14.39 9.35
C TYR A 109 -2.12 13.07 9.59
N ALA A 110 -3.23 13.08 10.32
CA ALA A 110 -4.10 11.91 10.45
C ALA A 110 -4.69 11.45 9.11
N ILE A 111 -5.14 12.39 8.25
CA ILE A 111 -5.61 12.08 6.89
C ILE A 111 -4.46 11.50 6.05
N VAL A 112 -3.27 12.09 6.11
CA VAL A 112 -2.08 11.58 5.39
C VAL A 112 -1.74 10.16 5.85
N ALA A 113 -1.71 9.91 7.15
CA ALA A 113 -1.47 8.57 7.71
C ALA A 113 -2.50 7.57 7.20
N TRP A 114 -3.79 7.96 7.16
CA TRP A 114 -4.86 7.13 6.64
C TRP A 114 -4.69 6.81 5.15
N VAL A 115 -4.35 7.80 4.32
CA VAL A 115 -4.09 7.59 2.89
C VAL A 115 -2.91 6.64 2.66
N ILE A 116 -1.82 6.80 3.42
CA ILE A 116 -0.66 5.88 3.32
C ILE A 116 -1.07 4.47 3.76
N HIS A 117 -1.85 4.34 4.83
CA HIS A 117 -2.38 3.04 5.27
C HIS A 117 -3.22 2.37 4.17
N LEU A 118 -4.10 3.11 3.52
CA LEU A 118 -4.89 2.63 2.37
C LEU A 118 -3.99 2.19 1.22
N ALA A 119 -2.95 2.97 0.90
CA ALA A 119 -1.98 2.62 -0.14
C ALA A 119 -1.23 1.32 0.18
N ILE A 120 -0.78 1.15 1.43
CA ILE A 120 -0.13 -0.08 1.90
C ILE A 120 -1.08 -1.27 1.81
N TYR A 121 -2.33 -1.11 2.25
CA TYR A 121 -3.33 -2.17 2.20
C TYR A 121 -3.62 -2.59 0.75
N TRP A 122 -3.84 -1.62 -0.13
CA TRP A 122 -4.06 -1.88 -1.56
C TRP A 122 -2.86 -2.57 -2.22
N LEU A 123 -1.65 -2.11 -1.93
CA LEU A 123 -0.41 -2.69 -2.44
C LEU A 123 -0.22 -4.14 -1.96
N THR A 124 -0.54 -4.40 -0.70
CA THR A 124 -0.48 -5.74 -0.11
C THR A 124 -1.51 -6.66 -0.77
N LYS A 125 -2.73 -6.18 -1.01
CA LYS A 125 -3.77 -6.94 -1.70
C LYS A 125 -3.36 -7.31 -3.12
N GLN A 126 -2.73 -6.39 -3.85
CA GLN A 126 -2.30 -6.63 -5.23
C GLN A 126 -1.13 -7.63 -5.32
N LEU A 127 -0.18 -7.57 -4.39
CA LEU A 127 0.96 -8.50 -4.34
C LEU A 127 0.53 -9.93 -4.00
N ASN A 128 -0.42 -10.09 -3.08
CA ASN A 128 -0.90 -11.40 -2.64
C ASN A 128 -1.55 -12.24 -3.75
N ARG A 129 -2.01 -11.65 -4.86
CA ARG A 129 -2.61 -12.40 -5.97
C ARG A 129 -1.59 -13.36 -6.61
N PHE A 130 -0.34 -12.92 -6.76
CA PHE A 130 0.72 -13.71 -7.37
C PHE A 130 1.36 -14.71 -6.39
N ASP A 131 1.42 -14.38 -5.10
CA ASP A 131 2.02 -15.26 -4.10
C ASP A 131 1.08 -16.43 -3.73
N ARG A 132 -0.25 -16.26 -3.80
CA ARG A 132 -1.23 -17.34 -3.53
C ARG A 132 -1.15 -18.48 -4.53
N GLU A 133 -1.08 -18.17 -5.82
CA GLU A 133 -0.98 -19.19 -6.88
C GLU A 133 0.30 -20.03 -6.73
N ARG A 134 1.40 -19.41 -6.32
CA ARG A 134 2.67 -20.09 -6.04
C ARG A 134 2.60 -20.92 -4.76
N ALA A 135 2.00 -20.40 -3.70
CA ALA A 135 1.82 -21.14 -2.45
C ALA A 135 0.99 -22.41 -2.67
N GLU A 136 -0.11 -22.31 -3.44
CA GLU A 136 -0.93 -23.46 -3.81
C GLU A 136 -0.20 -24.43 -4.75
N ALA A 137 0.65 -23.94 -5.66
CA ALA A 137 1.44 -24.81 -6.53
C ALA A 137 2.49 -25.61 -5.75
N LEU A 138 3.17 -24.97 -4.78
CA LEU A 138 4.15 -25.62 -3.90
C LEU A 138 3.48 -26.63 -2.96
N ASP A 139 2.33 -26.27 -2.38
CA ASP A 139 1.58 -27.16 -1.49
C ASP A 139 1.03 -28.37 -2.27
N ARG A 140 0.45 -28.14 -3.46
CA ARG A 140 0.04 -29.22 -4.37
C ARG A 140 1.20 -30.12 -4.72
N GLN A 141 2.34 -29.57 -5.12
CA GLN A 141 3.50 -30.38 -5.47
C GLN A 141 4.01 -31.22 -4.29
N THR A 142 4.00 -30.65 -3.09
CA THR A 142 4.39 -31.34 -1.85
C THR A 142 3.42 -32.47 -1.51
N TYR A 143 2.11 -32.22 -1.60
CA TYR A 143 1.07 -33.23 -1.41
C TYR A 143 1.20 -34.37 -2.42
N LEU A 144 1.49 -34.07 -3.69
CA LEU A 144 1.65 -35.07 -4.75
C LEU A 144 2.92 -35.90 -4.62
N ALA A 145 4.02 -35.28 -4.19
CA ALA A 145 5.27 -35.97 -3.88
C ALA A 145 5.11 -36.91 -2.67
N ALA A 146 4.38 -36.49 -1.64
CA ALA A 146 4.09 -37.31 -0.47
C ALA A 146 3.23 -38.55 -0.78
N HIS A 147 2.36 -38.46 -1.80
CA HIS A 147 1.45 -39.56 -2.18
C HIS A 147 1.93 -40.37 -3.40
N GLY A 148 3.08 -40.04 -4.01
CA GLY A 148 3.62 -40.76 -5.17
C GLY A 148 2.82 -40.56 -6.47
N LEU A 149 1.95 -39.55 -6.53
CA LEU A 149 1.01 -39.34 -7.65
C LEU A 149 1.53 -38.32 -8.69
N ALA A 150 2.75 -37.80 -8.56
CA ALA A 150 3.28 -36.71 -9.40
C ALA A 150 3.19 -36.96 -10.94
N GLY A 151 3.14 -38.22 -11.39
CA GLY A 151 3.04 -38.58 -12.81
C GLY A 151 1.65 -38.43 -13.45
N THR A 152 0.56 -38.39 -12.67
CA THR A 152 -0.81 -38.52 -13.20
C THR A 152 -1.45 -37.19 -13.62
N TYR A 153 -0.92 -36.04 -13.16
CA TYR A 153 -1.55 -34.72 -13.35
C TYR A 153 -0.90 -33.84 -14.41
N ALA A 154 0.30 -34.21 -14.90
CA ALA A 154 1.00 -33.46 -15.94
C ALA A 154 0.22 -33.39 -17.27
N GLN A 155 -0.76 -34.27 -17.48
CA GLN A 155 -1.62 -34.27 -18.66
C GLN A 155 -2.90 -33.42 -18.54
N GLN A 156 -3.20 -32.84 -17.37
CA GLN A 156 -4.47 -32.12 -17.12
C GLN A 156 -4.30 -30.61 -16.86
N GLN A 157 -3.17 -30.01 -17.23
CA GLN A 157 -3.03 -28.54 -17.14
C GLN A 157 -4.12 -27.84 -17.97
N PRO A 158 -4.93 -26.93 -17.38
CA PRO A 158 -5.80 -26.04 -18.14
C PRO A 158 -4.92 -25.12 -19.00
N GLN A 159 -5.15 -25.10 -20.32
CA GLN A 159 -4.60 -24.07 -21.19
C GLN A 159 -5.11 -22.70 -20.72
N TYR A 160 -4.22 -21.90 -20.13
CA TYR A 160 -4.51 -20.49 -19.91
C TYR A 160 -4.72 -19.81 -21.27
N PRO A 161 -5.79 -19.02 -21.46
CA PRO A 161 -5.92 -18.18 -22.65
C PRO A 161 -4.70 -17.26 -22.74
N GLN A 162 -3.97 -17.37 -23.85
CA GLN A 162 -2.84 -16.51 -24.13
C GLN A 162 -3.27 -15.04 -24.09
N GLN A 163 -2.38 -14.18 -23.59
CA GLN A 163 -2.50 -12.74 -23.67
C GLN A 163 -2.90 -12.34 -25.09
N PRO A 164 -3.91 -11.46 -25.28
CA PRO A 164 -4.32 -11.06 -26.61
C PRO A 164 -3.13 -10.45 -27.34
N ALA A 165 -2.97 -10.89 -28.59
CA ALA A 165 -1.88 -10.53 -29.48
C ALA A 165 -1.54 -9.05 -29.37
N GLN A 166 -0.26 -8.79 -29.11
CA GLN A 166 0.39 -7.50 -29.27
C GLN A 166 -0.06 -6.90 -30.61
N TYR A 167 -0.76 -5.76 -30.57
CA TYR A 167 -1.24 -5.06 -31.76
C TYR A 167 -0.05 -4.75 -32.68
N ALA A 168 0.05 -5.50 -33.77
CA ALA A 168 0.88 -5.16 -34.91
C ALA A 168 0.14 -4.07 -35.71
N PRO A 169 0.68 -2.85 -35.86
CA PRO A 169 0.05 -1.83 -36.69
C PRO A 169 0.29 -2.20 -38.15
N GLY A 170 -0.71 -2.73 -38.85
CA GLY A 170 -0.57 -2.96 -40.29
C GLY A 170 -1.57 -3.81 -41.03
N GLN A 171 -2.62 -4.37 -40.42
CA GLN A 171 -3.59 -5.16 -41.19
C GLN A 171 -4.99 -4.54 -41.10
N GLN A 172 -5.31 -3.72 -42.10
CA GLN A 172 -6.68 -3.44 -42.50
C GLN A 172 -7.23 -4.75 -43.08
N GLY A 173 -8.11 -5.42 -42.35
CA GLY A 173 -8.74 -6.68 -42.75
C GLY A 173 -10.23 -6.62 -42.40
N GLU A 174 -11.06 -6.96 -43.39
CA GLU A 174 -12.51 -6.80 -43.44
C GLU A 174 -13.29 -7.25 -42.18
N TYR A 175 -14.28 -6.44 -41.80
CA TYR A 175 -15.29 -6.81 -40.82
C TYR A 175 -16.14 -7.97 -41.37
N PRO A 176 -16.25 -9.12 -40.67
CA PRO A 176 -17.28 -10.09 -40.99
C PRO A 176 -18.63 -9.51 -40.55
N THR A 177 -19.52 -9.21 -41.50
CA THR A 177 -20.92 -8.89 -41.24
C THR A 177 -21.57 -10.03 -40.46
N GLN A 178 -21.99 -9.73 -39.22
CA GLN A 178 -22.80 -10.63 -38.39
C GLN A 178 -24.14 -10.94 -39.08
N PRO A 179 -24.59 -12.20 -39.13
CA PRO A 179 -25.94 -12.54 -39.58
C PRO A 179 -26.98 -12.05 -38.56
N ASN A 180 -27.90 -11.21 -39.03
CA ASN A 180 -29.00 -10.65 -38.25
C ASN A 180 -29.94 -11.75 -37.71
N PRO A 181 -30.15 -11.90 -36.39
CA PRO A 181 -31.11 -12.85 -35.85
C PRO A 181 -32.55 -12.38 -36.14
N ARG A 182 -33.26 -13.12 -37.01
CA ARG A 182 -34.71 -12.96 -37.18
C ARG A 182 -35.41 -13.38 -35.90
N TYR A 183 -36.10 -12.44 -35.25
CA TYR A 183 -37.07 -12.74 -34.20
C TYR A 183 -38.30 -13.45 -34.81
N PRO A 184 -38.81 -14.54 -34.21
CA PRO A 184 -40.08 -15.12 -34.62
C PRO A 184 -41.25 -14.26 -34.11
N ASP A 185 -42.18 -13.96 -35.01
CA ASP A 185 -43.44 -13.27 -34.73
C ASP A 185 -44.26 -14.03 -33.69
N GLN A 186 -44.59 -13.37 -32.59
CA GLN A 186 -45.54 -13.86 -31.60
C GLN A 186 -46.95 -13.64 -32.16
N ARG A 187 -47.67 -14.73 -32.43
CA ARG A 187 -49.12 -14.73 -32.67
C ARG A 187 -49.86 -15.25 -31.45
#